data_AF-A0A1G8QXB1-F1
#
_entry.id   AF-A0A1G8QXB1-F1
#
_cell.length_a   1.000
_cell.length_b   1.000
_cell.length_c   1.000
_cell.angle_alpha   90.00
_cell.angle_beta   90.00
_cell.angle_gamma   90.00
#
_symmetry.space_group_name_H-M   'P 1'
#
loop_
_entity.id
_entity.type
_entity.pdbx_description
1 polymer ?
#
loop_
_entity_poly.entity_id
_entity_poly.type
_entity_poly.pdbx_seq_one_letter_code
_entity_poly.pdbx_strand_id
1 'polypeptide(L)' 'MDATIKSGFEKGFNLFVPAYTNSTYDNPYFDKETAYKYYNESMWGGRYAKIITLEQAIQLLKSEVTIEDV' A
#
# COMPACT_ATOMS: atom_id res chain seq x y z
N MET A 1 -2.59 0.81 10.08
CA MET A 1 -2.55 0.46 8.65
C MET A 1 -2.06 -0.96 8.41
N ASP A 2 -0.87 -1.34 8.92
CA ASP A 2 -0.32 -2.70 8.77
C ASP A 2 -1.31 -3.83 9.11
N ALA A 3 -1.94 -3.77 10.29
CA ALA A 3 -2.91 -4.78 10.72
C ALA A 3 -4.09 -4.94 9.74
N THR A 4 -4.60 -3.83 9.19
CA THR A 4 -5.71 -3.83 8.23
C THR A 4 -5.29 -4.46 6.89
N ILE A 5 -4.09 -4.14 6.41
CA ILE A 5 -3.55 -4.71 5.16
C ILE A 5 -3.39 -6.23 5.32
N LYS A 6 -2.78 -6.69 6.41
CA LYS A 6 -2.59 -8.13 6.65
C LYS A 6 -3.94 -8.86 6.80
N SER A 7 -4.86 -8.32 7.60
CA SER A 7 -6.17 -8.95 7.79
C SER A 7 -7.01 -8.95 6.51
N GLY A 8 -6.93 -7.90 5.69
CA GLY A 8 -7.60 -7.85 4.39
C GLY A 8 -7.06 -8.92 3.44
N PHE A 9 -5.74 -9.07 3.37
CA PHE A 9 -5.10 -10.11 2.58
C PHE A 9 -5.54 -11.52 3.04
N GLU A 10 -5.52 -11.78 4.35
CA GLU A 10 -5.96 -13.07 4.93
C GLU A 10 -7.43 -13.40 4.63
N LYS A 11 -8.26 -12.38 4.42
CA LYS A 11 -9.68 -12.53 4.04
C LYS A 11 -9.89 -12.64 2.54
N GLY A 12 -8.83 -12.63 1.72
CA GLY A 12 -8.90 -12.80 0.27
C GLY A 12 -9.23 -11.52 -0.51
N PHE A 13 -9.06 -10.34 0.10
CA PHE A 13 -9.23 -9.07 -0.62
C PHE A 13 -8.01 -8.77 -1.50
N ASN A 14 -8.27 -8.25 -2.70
CA ASN A 14 -7.25 -7.61 -3.53
C ASN A 14 -6.97 -6.20 -2.97
N LEU A 15 -5.81 -6.02 -2.34
CA LEU A 15 -5.45 -4.76 -1.68
C LEU A 15 -4.54 -3.91 -2.55
N PHE A 16 -4.86 -2.62 -2.61
CA PHE A 16 -4.07 -1.59 -3.29
C PHE A 16 -3.72 -0.49 -2.28
N VAL A 17 -2.46 -0.09 -2.24
CA VAL A 17 -1.99 1.01 -1.40
C VAL A 17 -1.38 2.08 -2.32
N PRO A 18 -2.02 3.26 -2.43
CA PRO A 18 -1.44 4.35 -3.20
C PRO A 18 -0.21 4.90 -2.49
N ALA A 19 0.93 4.99 -3.18
CA ALA A 19 2.16 5.54 -2.65
C ALA A 19 1.94 6.98 -2.13
N TYR A 20 2.63 7.32 -1.04
CA TYR A 20 2.60 8.61 -0.35
C TYR A 20 1.23 8.98 0.26
N THR A 21 0.31 8.02 0.43
CA THR A 21 -0.99 8.24 1.09
C THR A 21 -1.08 7.69 2.50
N ASN A 22 0.03 7.23 3.06
CA ASN A 22 0.15 6.82 4.44
C ASN A 22 1.31 7.51 5.13
N SER A 23 1.21 7.62 6.45
CA SER A 23 2.19 8.30 7.28
C SER A 23 2.52 7.47 8.52
N THR A 24 3.69 7.75 9.08
CA THR A 24 4.17 7.20 10.34
C THR A 24 5.06 8.25 11.02
N TYR A 25 5.53 7.93 12.22
CA TYR A 25 6.43 8.76 13.01
C TYR A 25 7.81 8.11 13.14
N ASP A 26 8.80 8.93 13.49
CA ASP A 26 10.11 8.44 13.89
C ASP A 26 9.98 7.59 15.16
N ASN A 27 10.84 6.58 15.29
CA ASN A 27 10.97 5.78 16.50
C ASN A 27 12.47 5.52 16.77
N PRO A 28 12.83 4.94 17.94
CA PRO A 28 14.22 4.73 18.31
C PRO A 28 15.07 3.86 17.35
N TYR A 29 14.42 3.12 16.44
CA TYR A 29 15.07 2.20 15.51
C TYR A 29 14.99 2.66 14.04
N PHE A 30 13.97 3.45 13.67
CA PHE A 30 13.76 3.93 12.32
C PHE A 30 13.24 5.36 12.30
N ASP A 31 13.75 6.17 11.38
CA ASP A 31 13.05 7.40 10.98
C ASP A 31 11.78 7.04 10.16
N LYS A 32 10.85 7.99 10.10
CA LYS A 32 9.54 7.82 9.46
C LYS A 32 9.63 7.53 7.96
N GLU A 33 10.63 8.06 7.26
CA GLU A 33 10.78 7.85 5.82
C GLU A 33 11.26 6.42 5.55
N THR A 34 12.26 5.97 6.30
CA THR A 34 12.73 4.59 6.25
C THR A 34 11.63 3.61 6.64
N ALA A 35 10.87 3.91 7.70
CA ALA A 35 9.72 3.08 8.10
C ALA A 35 8.63 3.05 7.01
N TYR A 36 8.30 4.19 6.40
CA TYR A 36 7.37 4.25 5.26
C TYR A 36 7.85 3.36 4.10
N LYS A 37 9.11 3.50 3.68
CA LYS A 37 9.70 2.72 2.57
C LYS A 37 9.70 1.23 2.90
N TYR A 38 10.14 0.87 4.11
CA TYR A 38 10.14 -0.52 4.57
C TYR A 38 8.75 -1.15 4.47
N TYR A 39 7.71 -0.46 4.95
CA TYR A 39 6.36 -1.02 4.92
C TYR A 39 5.79 -1.10 3.50
N ASN A 40 5.86 -0.01 2.74
CA ASN A 40 5.26 0.04 1.40
C ASN A 40 6.03 -0.86 0.42
N GLU A 41 7.34 -0.70 0.32
CA GLU A 41 8.14 -1.32 -0.74
C GLU A 41 8.58 -2.75 -0.40
N SER A 42 8.79 -3.07 0.88
CA SER A 42 9.34 -4.38 1.29
C SER A 42 8.33 -5.27 2.03
N MET A 43 7.65 -4.75 3.05
CA MET A 43 6.75 -5.57 3.89
C MET A 43 5.47 -5.93 3.13
N TRP A 44 4.82 -4.94 2.51
CA TRP A 44 3.52 -5.10 1.85
C TRP A 44 3.66 -5.35 0.36
N GLY A 45 4.51 -4.59 -0.32
CA GLY A 45 4.67 -4.61 -1.78
C GLY A 45 4.92 -6.02 -2.32
N GLY A 46 4.01 -6.48 -3.18
CA GLY A 46 4.11 -7.80 -3.83
C GLY A 46 3.79 -9.00 -2.93
N ARG A 47 3.53 -8.78 -1.63
CA ARG A 47 3.17 -9.85 -0.68
C ARG A 47 1.75 -9.74 -0.15
N TYR A 48 1.37 -8.57 0.37
CA TYR A 48 0.06 -8.34 1.00
C TYR A 48 -0.79 -7.33 0.21
N ALA A 49 -0.16 -6.43 -0.54
CA ALA A 49 -0.85 -5.44 -1.36
C ALA A 49 -0.02 -5.05 -2.58
N LYS A 50 -0.69 -4.54 -3.62
CA LYS A 50 -0.03 -3.84 -4.72
C LYS A 50 0.17 -2.37 -4.33
N ILE A 51 1.41 -1.89 -4.46
CA ILE A 51 1.70 -0.46 -4.29
C ILE A 51 1.53 0.20 -5.64
N ILE A 52 0.63 1.19 -5.72
CA ILE A 52 0.28 1.89 -6.96
C ILE A 52 0.47 3.39 -6.80
N THR A 53 0.45 4.15 -7.89
CA THR A 53 0.39 5.61 -7.80
C THR A 53 -0.99 6.09 -7.36
N LEU A 54 -1.08 7.31 -6.84
CA LEU A 54 -2.37 7.94 -6.55
C LEU A 54 -3.25 8.07 -7.80
N GLU A 55 -2.63 8.37 -8.95
CA GLU A 55 -3.34 8.48 -10.23
C GLU A 55 -3.99 7.15 -10.65
N GLN A 56 -3.24 6.05 -10.58
CA GLN A 56 -3.78 4.70 -10.84
C GLN A 56 -4.94 4.37 -9.90
N ALA A 57 -4.83 4.74 -8.62
CA ALA A 57 -5.90 4.53 -7.65
C ALA A 57 -7.19 5.30 -8.03
N ILE A 58 -7.04 6.55 -8.49
CA ILE A 58 -8.16 7.37 -8.97
C ILE A 58 -8.77 6.77 -10.23
N GLN A 59 -7.96 6.31 -11.18
CA GLN A 59 -8.43 5.67 -12.41
C GLN A 59 -9.22 4.39 -12.13
N LEU A 60 -8.75 3.55 -11.20
CA LEU A 60 -9.48 2.35 -10.75
C LEU A 60 -10.85 2.71 -10.16
N LEU A 61 -10.90 3.74 -9.30
CA LEU A 61 -12.15 4.19 -8.68
C LEU A 61 -13.15 4.73 -9.70
N LYS A 62 -12.65 5.36 -10.77
CA LYS A 62 -13.47 5.82 -11.90
C LYS A 62 -13.79 4.74 -12.93
N SER A 63 -13.25 3.52 -12.76
CA SER A 63 -13.35 2.41 -13.73
C SER A 63 -12.78 2.76 -15.11
N GLU A 64 -11.77 3.62 -15.15
CA GLU A 64 -11.05 4.01 -16.39
C GLU A 64 -9.98 2.96 -16.77
N VAL A 65 -9.52 2.16 -15.80
CA VAL A 65 -8.59 1.04 -15.94
C VAL A 65 -9.06 -0.14 -15.10
N THR A 66 -8.57 -1.36 -15.38
CA THR A 66 -8.87 -2.56 -14.60
C THR A 66 -7.73 -2.92 -13.66
N ILE A 67 -7.95 -3.91 -12.79
CA ILE A 67 -6.94 -4.38 -11.81
C ILE A 67 -5.72 -5.06 -12.47
N GLU A 68 -5.85 -5.45 -13.74
CA GLU A 68 -4.80 -6.03 -14.57
C GLU A 68 -3.88 -4.96 -15.18
N ASP A 69 -4.37 -3.73 -15.34
CA ASP A 69 -3.61 -2.59 -15.87
C ASP A 69 -2.62 -1.98 -14.85
N VAL A 70 -2.73 -2.39 -13.58
CA VAL A 70 -2.02 -1.84 -12.42
C VAL A 70 -1.22 -2.86 -11.63
#